data_AF-A0A2D4MAK7-F1
#
_entry.id   AF-A0A2D4MAK7-F1
#
_cell.length_a   1.000
_cell.length_b   1.000
_cell.length_c   1.000
_cell.angle_alpha   90.00
_cell.angle_beta   90.00
_cell.angle_gamma   90.00
#
_symmetry.space_group_name_H-M   'P 1'
#
loop_
_entity.id
_entity.type
_entity.pdbx_description
1 polymer ?
#
loop_
_entity_poly.entity_id
_entity_poly.type
_entity_poly.pdbx_seq_one_letter_code
_entity_poly.pdbx_strand_id
1 'polypeptide(L)'
;FLRWTLDYCRGVRFILKGDDDVFINTPKVLGYLSSVDANKPLYMGQVMSNASPFRAHQSKYYVPESFYVGPYPAYAGGGGYIFSGPLASLLLLISQHVAFYPIDDVYTGLCFQALGIPPQPHAGFMTF
;
A
#
# COMPACT_ATOMS: atom_id res chain seq x y z
N PHE A 1 -4.34 8.17 9.26
CA PHE A 1 -5.27 7.22 8.63
C PHE A 1 -5.51 5.97 9.48
N LEU A 2 -4.53 5.06 9.64
CA LEU A 2 -4.76 3.76 10.29
C LEU A 2 -5.39 3.83 11.70
N ARG A 3 -4.89 4.71 12.58
CA ARG A 3 -5.49 4.96 13.91
C ARG A 3 -6.97 5.31 13.82
N TRP A 4 -7.31 6.27 12.96
CA TRP A 4 -8.69 6.71 12.73
C TRP A 4 -9.57 5.55 12.25
N THR A 5 -9.08 4.71 11.33
CA THR A 5 -9.84 3.54 10.86
C THR A 5 -10.17 2.58 12.00
N LEU A 6 -9.24 2.34 12.93
CA LEU A 6 -9.47 1.46 14.08
C LEU A 6 -10.43 2.08 15.11
N ASP A 7 -10.41 3.39 15.26
CA ASP A 7 -11.25 4.10 16.22
C ASP A 7 -12.70 4.21 15.72
N TYR A 8 -12.90 4.47 14.42
CA TYR A 8 -14.19 4.85 13.85
C TYR A 8 -14.78 3.88 12.82
N CYS A 9 -14.00 2.94 12.28
CA CYS A 9 -14.44 1.98 11.26
C CYS A 9 -14.18 0.53 11.70
N ARG A 10 -14.62 0.19 12.92
CA ARG A 10 -14.42 -1.14 13.49
C ARG A 10 -15.11 -2.22 12.65
N GLY A 11 -14.42 -3.34 12.44
CA GLY A 11 -14.98 -4.52 11.77
C GLY A 11 -15.08 -4.43 10.23
N VAL A 12 -14.42 -3.45 9.59
CA VAL A 12 -14.32 -3.44 8.13
C VAL A 12 -13.58 -4.68 7.62
N ARG A 13 -14.09 -5.30 6.54
CA ARG A 13 -13.50 -6.51 5.95
C ARG A 13 -12.29 -6.18 5.06
N PHE A 14 -12.39 -5.09 4.31
CA PHE A 14 -11.36 -4.61 3.39
C PHE A 14 -11.28 -3.10 3.48
N ILE A 15 -10.10 -2.56 3.18
CA ILE A 15 -9.83 -1.13 3.08
C ILE A 15 -9.27 -0.88 1.68
N LEU A 16 -9.87 0.09 0.97
CA LEU A 16 -9.33 0.65 -0.26
C LEU A 16 -8.78 2.03 0.09
N LYS A 17 -7.47 2.23 -0.09
CA LYS A 17 -6.84 3.56 -0.08
C LYS A 17 -6.49 3.92 -1.51
N GLY A 18 -6.81 5.13 -1.92
CA GLY A 18 -6.48 5.66 -3.24
C GLY A 18 -6.46 7.17 -3.24
N ASP A 19 -6.02 7.71 -4.36
CA ASP A 19 -5.92 9.16 -4.59
C ASP A 19 -7.29 9.73 -5.01
N ASP A 20 -7.42 11.05 -5.03
CA ASP A 20 -8.67 11.74 -5.39
C ASP A 20 -8.80 12.03 -6.89
N ASP A 21 -7.75 11.74 -7.66
CA ASP A 21 -7.66 11.93 -9.11
C ASP A 21 -7.79 10.61 -9.90
N VAL A 22 -8.27 9.53 -9.26
CA VAL A 22 -8.48 8.21 -9.88
C VAL A 22 -9.95 7.86 -10.04
N PHE A 23 -10.26 7.02 -11.04
CA PHE A 23 -11.57 6.39 -11.18
C PHE A 23 -11.60 5.00 -10.53
N ILE A 24 -12.56 4.77 -9.62
CA ILE A 24 -12.76 3.47 -8.98
C ILE A 24 -14.08 2.86 -9.46
N ASN A 25 -13.99 1.76 -10.21
CA ASN A 25 -15.14 0.93 -10.56
C ASN A 25 -15.59 0.11 -9.33
N THR A 26 -16.30 0.78 -8.42
CA THR A 26 -16.74 0.21 -7.14
C THR A 26 -17.59 -1.07 -7.31
N PRO A 27 -18.54 -1.17 -8.26
CA PRO A 27 -19.26 -2.42 -8.51
C PRO A 27 -18.33 -3.61 -8.82
N LYS A 28 -17.29 -3.40 -9.64
CA LYS A 28 -16.31 -4.45 -9.96
C LYS A 28 -15.44 -4.81 -8.75
N VAL A 29 -15.04 -3.82 -7.96
CA VAL A 29 -14.30 -4.05 -6.69
C VAL A 29 -15.14 -4.88 -5.73
N LEU A 30 -16.40 -4.51 -5.49
CA LEU A 30 -17.30 -5.25 -4.61
C LEU A 30 -17.57 -6.67 -5.12
N GLY A 31 -17.77 -6.82 -6.43
CA GLY A 31 -17.93 -8.14 -7.06
C GLY A 31 -16.73 -9.05 -6.81
N TYR A 32 -15.50 -8.53 -6.99
CA TYR A 32 -14.28 -9.26 -6.71
C TYR A 32 -14.14 -9.60 -5.21
N LEU A 33 -14.27 -8.62 -4.33
CA LEU A 33 -14.07 -8.81 -2.89
C LEU A 33 -15.15 -9.69 -2.23
N SER A 34 -16.29 -9.93 -2.91
CA SER A 34 -17.33 -10.83 -2.41
C SER A 34 -16.87 -12.29 -2.30
N SER A 35 -15.90 -12.72 -3.13
CA SER A 35 -15.36 -14.07 -3.15
C SER A 35 -14.04 -14.22 -2.41
N VAL A 36 -13.47 -13.13 -1.90
CA VAL A 36 -12.19 -13.12 -1.18
C VAL A 36 -12.41 -13.30 0.32
N ASP A 37 -11.66 -14.22 0.93
CA ASP A 37 -11.66 -14.42 2.38
C ASP A 37 -10.91 -13.29 3.09
N ALA A 38 -11.66 -12.40 3.74
CA ALA A 38 -11.13 -11.24 4.46
C ALA A 38 -10.25 -11.60 5.68
N ASN A 39 -10.30 -12.84 6.17
CA ASN A 39 -9.45 -13.28 7.27
C ASN A 39 -8.03 -13.68 6.82
N LYS A 40 -7.83 -13.87 5.51
CA LYS A 40 -6.51 -14.07 4.95
C LYS A 40 -5.84 -12.72 4.66
N PRO A 41 -4.52 -12.58 4.93
CA PRO A 41 -3.80 -11.37 4.58
C PRO A 41 -3.86 -11.09 3.07
N LEU A 42 -4.42 -9.94 2.73
CA LEU A 42 -4.45 -9.39 1.38
C LEU A 42 -3.80 -8.01 1.40
N TYR A 43 -2.92 -7.78 0.44
CA TYR A 43 -2.42 -6.46 0.07
C TYR A 43 -2.25 -6.49 -1.44
N MET A 44 -3.09 -5.78 -2.19
CA MET A 44 -3.17 -5.89 -3.64
C MET A 44 -3.26 -4.53 -4.32
N GLY A 45 -2.70 -4.45 -5.52
CA GLY A 45 -2.74 -3.24 -6.35
C GLY A 45 -1.88 -3.41 -7.59
N GLN A 46 -1.42 -2.29 -8.14
CA GLN A 46 -0.36 -2.32 -9.16
C GLN A 46 1.00 -2.42 -8.47
N VAL A 47 1.67 -3.55 -8.64
CA VAL A 47 2.91 -3.86 -7.92
C VAL A 47 4.13 -3.31 -8.65
N MET A 48 4.87 -2.44 -7.97
CA MET A 48 6.16 -1.93 -8.40
C MET A 48 7.25 -2.88 -7.91
N SER A 49 7.67 -3.80 -8.77
CA SER A 49 8.79 -4.71 -8.50
C SER A 49 10.12 -4.09 -8.93
N ASN A 50 11.19 -4.33 -8.18
CA ASN A 50 12.55 -3.86 -8.48
C ASN A 50 12.69 -2.34 -8.61
N ALA A 51 11.78 -1.57 -7.99
CA ALA A 51 11.87 -0.12 -7.94
C ALA A 51 13.10 0.32 -7.12
N SER A 52 13.67 1.46 -7.49
CA SER A 52 14.79 2.07 -6.77
C SER A 52 14.56 3.56 -6.63
N PRO A 53 15.18 4.22 -5.63
CA PRO A 53 15.02 5.64 -5.45
C PRO A 53 15.46 6.44 -6.68
N PHE A 54 14.65 7.40 -7.10
CA PHE A 54 15.04 8.32 -8.18
C PHE A 54 16.15 9.24 -7.68
N ARG A 55 17.27 9.29 -8.40
CA ARG A 55 18.44 10.10 -8.03
C ARG A 55 18.55 11.42 -8.80
N ALA A 56 17.64 11.66 -9.75
CA ALA A 56 17.57 12.94 -10.44
C ALA A 56 16.87 13.99 -9.57
N HIS A 57 17.57 15.08 -9.22
CA HIS A 57 17.06 16.15 -8.36
C HIS A 57 15.76 16.81 -8.86
N GLN A 58 15.45 16.68 -10.14
CA GLN A 58 14.27 17.28 -10.76
C GLN A 58 13.02 16.38 -10.65
N SER A 59 13.20 15.14 -10.19
CA SER A 59 12.09 14.21 -9.99
C SER A 59 11.27 14.60 -8.76
N LYS A 60 9.94 14.59 -8.89
CA LYS A 60 9.00 14.65 -7.76
C LYS A 60 9.32 13.61 -6.67
N TYR A 61 9.88 12.48 -7.08
CA TYR A 61 10.20 11.33 -6.22
C TYR A 61 11.70 11.21 -5.91
N TYR A 62 12.45 12.33 -6.00
CA TYR A 62 13.87 12.35 -5.69
C TYR A 62 14.14 11.93 -4.25
N VAL A 63 15.10 11.01 -4.07
CA VAL A 63 15.64 10.65 -2.75
C VAL A 63 17.17 10.55 -2.86
N PRO A 64 17.94 11.26 -2.01
CA PRO A 64 19.40 11.20 -2.05
C PRO A 64 19.93 9.86 -1.53
N GLU A 65 21.12 9.46 -1.99
CA GLU A 65 21.78 8.23 -1.52
C GLU A 65 22.13 8.29 -0.04
N SER A 66 22.43 9.47 0.49
CA SER A 66 22.65 9.70 1.92
C SER A 66 21.43 9.43 2.80
N PHE A 67 20.23 9.31 2.21
CA PHE A 67 18.99 9.01 2.94
C PHE A 67 18.61 7.52 2.87
N TYR A 68 18.68 6.93 1.68
CA TYR A 68 18.36 5.51 1.48
C TYR A 68 19.25 4.91 0.40
N VAL A 69 19.86 3.78 0.71
CA VAL A 69 20.77 3.04 -0.17
C VAL A 69 20.13 1.70 -0.56
N GLY A 70 20.25 1.34 -1.83
CA GLY A 70 19.72 0.08 -2.36
C GLY A 70 18.31 0.19 -2.94
N PRO A 71 17.74 -0.95 -3.37
CA PRO A 71 16.41 -1.01 -3.97
C PRO A 71 15.30 -0.92 -2.91
N TYR A 72 14.09 -0.58 -3.37
CA TYR A 72 12.88 -0.69 -2.55
C TYR A 72 12.39 -2.14 -2.47
N PRO A 73 11.66 -2.51 -1.40
CA PRO A 73 10.84 -3.71 -1.45
C PRO A 73 9.77 -3.58 -2.54
N ALA A 74 9.18 -4.71 -2.95
CA ALA A 74 7.98 -4.66 -3.76
C ALA A 74 6.85 -3.98 -2.97
N TYR A 75 6.13 -3.05 -3.61
CA TYR A 75 5.01 -2.33 -3.02
C TYR A 75 3.90 -2.11 -4.05
N ALA A 76 2.67 -1.94 -3.59
CA ALA A 76 1.57 -1.49 -4.45
C ALA A 76 1.53 0.04 -4.46
N GLY A 77 1.43 0.66 -5.64
CA GLY A 77 1.39 2.11 -5.75
C GLY A 77 0.73 2.63 -7.03
N GLY A 78 0.77 3.96 -7.21
CA GLY A 78 0.39 4.66 -8.45
C GLY A 78 -1.03 5.25 -8.51
N GLY A 79 -1.86 5.05 -7.49
CA GLY A 79 -3.22 5.62 -7.45
C GLY A 79 -4.17 4.93 -6.47
N GLY A 80 -3.83 3.72 -6.03
CA GLY A 80 -4.51 3.05 -4.92
C GLY A 80 -4.22 1.57 -4.79
N TYR A 81 -4.63 1.01 -3.65
CA TYR A 81 -4.49 -0.40 -3.31
C TYR A 81 -5.58 -0.84 -2.33
N ILE A 82 -5.81 -2.15 -2.26
CA ILE A 82 -6.76 -2.78 -1.33
C ILE A 82 -5.99 -3.68 -0.37
N PHE A 83 -6.38 -3.69 0.91
CA PHE A 83 -5.85 -4.64 1.88
C PHE A 83 -6.92 -5.12 2.88
N SER A 84 -6.66 -6.26 3.53
CA SER A 84 -7.59 -6.83 4.51
C SER A 84 -7.70 -5.93 5.74
N GLY A 85 -8.93 -5.66 6.18
CA GLY A 85 -9.23 -4.82 7.34
C GLY A 85 -8.51 -5.23 8.64
N PRO A 86 -8.42 -6.53 8.99
CA PRO A 86 -7.66 -6.99 10.16
C PRO A 86 -6.19 -6.53 10.19
N LEU A 87 -5.57 -6.30 9.02
CA LEU A 87 -4.19 -5.84 8.93
C LEU A 87 -4.01 -4.39 9.39
N ALA A 88 -5.07 -3.58 9.48
CA ALA A 88 -4.95 -2.18 9.90
C ALA A 88 -4.32 -2.01 11.30
N SER A 89 -4.63 -2.94 12.22
CA SER A 89 -4.07 -2.94 13.58
C SER A 89 -2.58 -3.27 13.59
N LEU A 90 -2.18 -4.29 12.83
CA LEU A 90 -0.79 -4.70 12.66
C LEU A 90 0.03 -3.62 11.93
N LEU A 91 -0.54 -3.00 10.89
CA LEU A 91 0.08 -1.90 10.16
C LEU A 91 0.30 -0.68 11.06
N LEU A 92 -0.67 -0.35 11.92
CA LEU A 92 -0.51 0.76 12.85
C LEU A 92 0.61 0.49 13.86
N LEU A 93 0.70 -0.74 14.38
CA LEU A 93 1.77 -1.14 15.29
C LEU A 93 3.13 -1.07 14.59
N ILE A 94 3.28 -1.73 13.44
CA ILE A 94 4.57 -1.81 12.75
C ILE A 94 5.03 -0.44 12.22
N SER A 95 4.11 0.45 11.87
CA SER A 95 4.44 1.82 11.43
C SER A 95 5.18 2.63 12.51
N GLN A 96 5.05 2.26 13.78
CA GLN A 96 5.78 2.90 14.89
C GLN A 96 7.24 2.41 14.99
N HIS A 97 7.56 1.30 14.32
CA HIS A 97 8.88 0.67 14.32
C HIS A 97 9.61 0.80 12.98
N VAL A 98 8.90 1.11 11.90
CA VAL A 98 9.47 1.38 10.58
C VAL A 98 9.78 2.87 10.46
N ALA A 99 11.03 3.19 10.12
CA ALA A 99 11.45 4.57 9.90
C ALA A 99 10.60 5.24 8.82
N PHE A 100 10.16 6.47 9.10
CA PHE A 100 9.32 7.23 8.18
C PHE A 100 10.03 7.44 6.84
N TYR A 101 9.30 7.29 5.74
CA TYR A 101 9.84 7.40 4.39
C TYR A 101 9.04 8.47 3.59
N PRO A 102 9.70 9.33 2.79
CA PRO A 102 9.04 10.47 2.15
C PRO A 102 8.06 10.10 1.03
N ILE A 103 8.12 8.87 0.52
CA ILE A 103 7.19 8.34 -0.48
C ILE A 103 6.23 7.38 0.24
N ASP A 104 4.95 7.72 0.30
CA ASP A 104 3.96 7.02 1.13
C ASP A 104 3.68 5.59 0.68
N ASP A 105 3.62 5.32 -0.62
CA ASP A 105 3.48 3.98 -1.18
C ASP A 105 4.70 3.10 -0.82
N VAL A 106 5.91 3.65 -0.89
CA VAL A 106 7.13 2.95 -0.46
C VAL A 106 7.14 2.72 1.05
N TYR A 107 6.74 3.72 1.85
CA TYR A 107 6.60 3.58 3.30
C TYR A 107 5.61 2.46 3.67
N THR A 108 4.47 2.42 2.98
CA THR A 108 3.46 1.39 3.14
C THR A 108 4.05 0.02 2.77
N GLY A 109 4.79 -0.07 1.67
CA GLY A 109 5.52 -1.26 1.25
C GLY A 109 6.51 -1.76 2.29
N LEU A 110 7.30 -0.87 2.90
CA LEU A 110 8.22 -1.19 4.00
C LEU A 110 7.46 -1.75 5.22
N CYS A 111 6.30 -1.18 5.56
CA CYS A 111 5.45 -1.69 6.65
C CYS A 111 4.93 -3.10 6.36
N PHE A 112 4.45 -3.37 5.15
CA PHE A 112 4.00 -4.71 4.75
C PHE A 112 5.16 -5.72 4.68
N GLN A 113 6.33 -5.29 4.21
CA GLN A 113 7.55 -6.11 4.22
C GLN A 113 7.93 -6.51 5.65
N ALA A 114 7.90 -5.57 6.60
CA ALA A 114 8.20 -5.84 8.01
C ALA A 114 7.19 -6.83 8.65
N LEU A 115 5.96 -6.88 8.14
CA LEU A 115 4.95 -7.87 8.52
C LEU A 115 5.06 -9.21 7.76
N GLY A 116 5.98 -9.32 6.79
CA GLY A 116 6.12 -10.52 5.94
C GLY A 116 4.96 -10.73 4.97
N ILE A 117 4.23 -9.68 4.62
CA ILE A 117 3.05 -9.74 3.74
C ILE A 117 3.45 -9.17 2.36
N PRO A 118 3.58 -10.00 1.32
CA PRO A 118 3.95 -9.51 0.00
C PRO A 118 2.75 -8.84 -0.70
N PRO A 119 2.98 -7.80 -1.52
CA PRO A 119 1.94 -7.26 -2.38
C PRO A 119 1.56 -8.25 -3.48
N GLN A 120 0.28 -8.29 -3.82
CA GLN A 120 -0.29 -9.16 -4.85
C GLN A 120 -0.70 -8.33 -6.07
N PRO A 121 -0.15 -8.61 -7.27
CA PRO A 121 -0.53 -7.89 -8.47
C PRO A 121 -1.96 -8.22 -8.89
N HIS A 122 -2.70 -7.20 -9.32
CA HIS A 122 -4.03 -7.38 -9.87
C HIS A 122 -4.24 -6.49 -11.09
N ALA A 123 -4.53 -7.10 -12.25
CA ALA A 123 -4.64 -6.43 -13.54
C ALA A 123 -5.77 -5.36 -13.63
N GLY A 124 -6.68 -5.34 -12.65
CA GLY A 124 -7.70 -4.31 -12.55
C GLY A 124 -7.19 -2.94 -12.07
N PHE A 125 -5.97 -2.86 -11.55
CA PHE A 125 -5.31 -1.60 -11.21
C PHE A 125 -4.50 -1.14 -12.42
N MET A 126 -4.91 -0.03 -13.02
CA MET A 126 -4.31 0.57 -14.22
C MET A 126 -3.93 2.00 -13.89
N THR A 127 -2.69 2.22 -13.46
CA THR A 127 -2.19 3.53 -13.01
C THR A 127 -1.36 4.27 -14.07
N PHE A 128 -1.27 3.72 -15.28
CA PHE A 128 -0.60 4.31 -16.45
C PHE A 128 -1.41 4.05 -17.72
#